data_AF-A0A4Q5SUM8-F1
#
_entry.id   AF-A0A4Q5SUM8-F1
#
_cell.length_a   1.000
_cell.length_b   1.000
_cell.length_c   1.000
_cell.angle_alpha   90.00
_cell.angle_beta   90.00
_cell.angle_gamma   90.00
#
_symmetry.space_group_name_H-M   'P 1'
#
loop_
_entity.id
_entity.type
_entity.pdbx_description
1 polymer ?
#
loop_
_entity_poly.entity_id
_entity_poly.type
_entity_poly.pdbx_seq_one_letter_code
_entity_poly.pdbx_strand_id
1 'polypeptide(L)'
;MTESRRFADAFTDALEARGVGLSWLRSHLADRGHAVSLASLSYWRSGQREPQRAISLEALVVIEELLGLHEGALSSHLRRRGRTGPAPFDDLVGLARQVGRDRGLVGEDEVDRIAFDLVVDVGADRRVSQVRMTQVFVAAVDGAAGVTMFVAPGVGTGTTEFEGLTDFAADTVMRAVAGCSVDGVVDIIDGISAARLSFDRPLALGESVATEVVMVPLTDEAATDAEWGAVAEQRLE
;
A
#
# COMPACT_ATOMS: atom_id res chain seq x y z
N MET A 1 -9.74 -23.60 4.22
CA MET A 1 -10.69 -22.53 3.86
C MET A 1 -9.99 -21.21 4.14
N THR A 2 -9.69 -20.45 3.09
CA THR A 2 -8.96 -19.18 3.17
C THR A 2 -9.78 -18.12 3.91
N GLU A 3 -9.17 -17.33 4.77
CA GLU A 3 -9.86 -16.34 5.63
C GLU A 3 -10.67 -15.29 4.85
N SER A 4 -10.24 -14.89 3.65
CA SER A 4 -11.04 -14.05 2.73
C SER A 4 -12.41 -14.59 2.43
N ARG A 5 -12.53 -15.92 2.40
CA ARG A 5 -13.81 -16.59 2.20
C ARG A 5 -14.70 -16.46 3.44
N ARG A 6 -14.12 -16.49 4.64
CA ARG A 6 -14.86 -16.33 5.90
C ARG A 6 -15.47 -14.94 6.04
N PHE A 7 -14.73 -13.89 5.69
CA PHE A 7 -15.28 -12.54 5.68
C PHE A 7 -16.40 -12.40 4.65
N ALA A 8 -16.19 -12.86 3.42
CA ALA A 8 -17.18 -12.77 2.35
C ALA A 8 -18.48 -13.52 2.68
N ASP A 9 -18.35 -14.71 3.25
CA ASP A 9 -19.49 -15.52 3.71
C ASP A 9 -20.24 -14.79 4.83
N ALA A 10 -19.55 -14.35 5.89
CA ALA A 10 -20.16 -13.62 7.00
C ALA A 10 -20.83 -12.30 6.58
N PHE A 11 -20.21 -11.56 5.65
CA PHE A 11 -20.78 -10.33 5.10
C PHE A 11 -22.03 -10.61 4.26
N THR A 12 -22.04 -11.69 3.49
CA THR A 12 -23.21 -12.14 2.73
C THR A 12 -24.35 -12.53 3.68
N ASP A 13 -24.07 -13.34 4.70
CA ASP A 13 -25.05 -13.77 5.68
C ASP A 13 -25.68 -12.59 6.44
N ALA A 14 -24.87 -11.58 6.80
CA ALA A 14 -25.35 -10.40 7.49
C ALA A 14 -26.28 -9.53 6.61
N LEU A 15 -25.97 -9.40 5.31
CA LEU A 15 -26.84 -8.71 4.35
C LEU A 15 -28.19 -9.43 4.19
N GLU A 16 -28.15 -10.77 4.10
CA GLU A 16 -29.36 -11.60 3.98
C GLU A 16 -30.21 -11.57 5.24
N ALA A 17 -29.61 -11.68 6.43
CA ALA A 17 -30.30 -11.61 7.71
C ALA A 17 -30.98 -10.26 7.94
N ARG A 18 -30.34 -9.16 7.47
CA ARG A 18 -30.91 -7.81 7.54
C ARG A 18 -31.91 -7.52 6.41
N GLY A 19 -31.91 -8.32 5.34
CA GLY A 19 -32.78 -8.15 4.17
C GLY A 19 -32.42 -6.93 3.32
N VAL A 20 -31.13 -6.55 3.24
CA VAL A 20 -30.67 -5.36 2.52
C VAL A 20 -29.68 -5.70 1.41
N GLY A 21 -29.66 -4.86 0.37
CA GLY A 21 -28.72 -4.99 -0.75
C GLY A 21 -27.53 -4.03 -0.66
N LEU A 22 -26.50 -4.27 -1.48
CA LEU A 22 -25.29 -3.44 -1.53
C LEU A 22 -25.59 -1.98 -1.90
N SER A 23 -26.58 -1.71 -2.75
CA SER A 23 -27.00 -0.35 -3.11
C SER A 23 -27.59 0.41 -1.93
N TRP A 24 -28.34 -0.28 -1.07
CA TRP A 24 -28.86 0.30 0.17
C TRP A 24 -27.72 0.65 1.11
N LEU A 25 -26.78 -0.29 1.29
CA LEU A 25 -25.60 -0.11 2.15
C LEU A 25 -24.75 1.09 1.69
N ARG A 26 -24.47 1.17 0.38
CA ARG A 26 -23.74 2.29 -0.24
C ARG A 26 -24.40 3.64 0.06
N SER A 27 -25.73 3.73 -0.10
CA SER A 27 -26.45 4.98 0.16
C SER A 27 -26.32 5.41 1.62
N HIS A 28 -26.49 4.49 2.56
CA HIS A 28 -26.47 4.80 4.01
C HIS A 28 -25.05 5.07 4.54
N LEU A 29 -24.03 4.52 3.88
CA LEU A 29 -22.63 4.86 4.12
C LEU A 29 -22.32 6.27 3.62
N ALA A 30 -22.78 6.62 2.42
CA ALA A 30 -22.61 7.97 1.87
C ALA A 30 -23.29 9.03 2.75
N ASP A 31 -24.49 8.75 3.26
CA ASP A 31 -25.20 9.64 4.21
C ASP A 31 -24.43 9.85 5.52
N ARG A 32 -23.53 8.92 5.88
CA ARG A 32 -22.65 8.98 7.05
C ARG A 32 -21.23 9.46 6.72
N GLY A 33 -20.98 9.92 5.50
CA GLY A 33 -19.67 10.44 5.08
C GLY A 33 -18.66 9.39 4.65
N HIS A 34 -19.05 8.11 4.54
CA HIS A 34 -18.17 7.04 4.08
C HIS A 34 -18.39 6.75 2.59
N ALA A 35 -17.43 7.16 1.75
CA ALA A 35 -17.47 6.95 0.32
C ALA A 35 -16.96 5.54 -0.05
N VAL A 36 -17.84 4.53 0.00
CA VAL A 36 -17.54 3.18 -0.50
C VAL A 36 -18.28 2.90 -1.80
N SER A 37 -17.56 2.50 -2.85
CA SER A 37 -18.17 2.21 -4.15
C SER A 37 -18.99 0.92 -4.14
N LEU A 38 -20.00 0.84 -5.03
CA LEU A 38 -20.78 -0.40 -5.20
C LEU A 38 -19.90 -1.57 -5.69
N ALA A 39 -18.89 -1.27 -6.49
CA ALA A 39 -17.92 -2.26 -6.97
C ALA A 39 -17.08 -2.83 -5.81
N SER A 40 -16.61 -1.98 -4.90
CA SER A 40 -15.86 -2.39 -3.70
C SER A 40 -16.69 -3.34 -2.83
N LEU A 41 -17.95 -2.97 -2.54
CA LEU A 41 -18.87 -3.82 -1.79
C LEU A 41 -19.15 -5.16 -2.50
N SER A 42 -19.20 -5.15 -3.84
CA SER A 42 -19.37 -6.37 -4.64
C SER A 42 -18.13 -7.27 -4.56
N TYR A 43 -16.93 -6.69 -4.58
CA TYR A 43 -15.68 -7.44 -4.40
C TYR A 43 -15.55 -8.03 -3.00
N TRP A 44 -16.01 -7.32 -1.98
CA TRP A 44 -16.10 -7.79 -0.60
C TRP A 44 -17.04 -8.99 -0.47
N ARG A 45 -18.26 -8.87 -1.00
CA ARG A 45 -19.25 -9.96 -0.98
C ARG A 45 -18.81 -11.20 -1.76
N SER A 46 -18.06 -11.03 -2.84
CA SER A 46 -17.53 -12.15 -3.64
C SER A 46 -16.23 -12.75 -3.09
N GLY A 47 -15.63 -12.13 -2.06
CA GLY A 47 -14.35 -12.55 -1.50
C GLY A 47 -13.15 -12.31 -2.43
N GLN A 48 -13.32 -11.51 -3.47
CA GLN A 48 -12.21 -11.11 -4.35
C GLN A 48 -11.28 -10.09 -3.67
N ARG A 49 -11.83 -9.30 -2.73
CA ARG A 49 -11.09 -8.34 -1.88
C ARG A 49 -11.71 -8.30 -0.49
N GLU A 50 -10.97 -7.81 0.48
CA GLU A 50 -11.45 -7.51 1.83
C GLU A 50 -11.23 -6.03 2.16
N PRO A 51 -11.99 -5.45 3.10
CA PRO A 51 -11.65 -4.17 3.70
C PRO A 51 -10.30 -4.26 4.42
N GLN A 52 -9.31 -3.51 3.95
CA GLN A 52 -7.97 -3.47 4.55
C GLN A 52 -7.46 -2.06 4.86
N ARG A 53 -8.11 -1.03 4.30
CA ARG A 53 -7.69 0.39 4.38
C ARG A 53 -8.38 1.08 5.54
N ALA A 54 -7.76 2.08 6.16
CA ALA A 54 -8.31 2.89 7.26
C ALA A 54 -9.77 3.31 7.01
N ILE A 55 -10.02 4.00 5.89
CA ILE A 55 -11.36 4.45 5.49
C ILE A 55 -12.35 3.28 5.30
N SER A 56 -11.87 2.15 4.79
CA SER A 56 -12.70 0.95 4.62
C SER A 56 -12.97 0.23 5.94
N LEU A 57 -12.05 0.29 6.90
CA LEU A 57 -12.19 -0.25 8.25
C LEU A 57 -13.13 0.64 9.09
N GLU A 58 -13.02 1.96 8.97
CA GLU A 58 -13.99 2.91 9.54
C GLU A 58 -15.38 2.68 8.96
N ALA A 59 -15.49 2.54 7.63
CA ALA A 59 -16.74 2.20 6.98
C ALA A 59 -17.27 0.82 7.44
N LEU A 60 -16.38 -0.13 7.75
CA LEU A 60 -16.79 -1.46 8.23
C LEU A 60 -17.45 -1.40 9.61
N VAL A 61 -16.97 -0.54 10.52
CA VAL A 61 -17.62 -0.29 11.81
C VAL A 61 -19.05 0.20 11.59
N VAL A 62 -19.23 1.16 10.68
CA VAL A 62 -20.57 1.68 10.32
C VAL A 62 -21.45 0.63 9.63
N ILE A 63 -20.86 -0.26 8.84
CA ILE A 63 -21.57 -1.40 8.23
C ILE A 63 -22.10 -2.34 9.32
N GLU A 64 -21.29 -2.69 10.32
CA GLU A 64 -21.69 -3.53 11.45
C GLU A 64 -22.90 -2.92 12.17
N GLU A 65 -22.88 -1.61 12.44
CA GLU A 65 -24.02 -0.89 13.02
C GLU A 65 -25.28 -0.92 12.14
N LEU A 66 -25.13 -0.64 10.84
CA LEU A 66 -26.25 -0.62 9.88
C LEU A 66 -26.93 -1.98 9.72
N LEU A 67 -26.12 -3.04 9.80
CA LEU A 67 -26.58 -4.43 9.75
C LEU A 67 -27.10 -4.93 11.10
N GLY A 68 -26.94 -4.15 12.17
CA GLY A 68 -27.38 -4.51 13.53
C GLY A 68 -26.52 -5.61 14.16
N LEU A 69 -25.25 -5.68 13.76
CA LEU A 69 -24.27 -6.60 14.32
C LEU A 69 -23.62 -6.01 15.58
N HIS A 70 -22.96 -6.86 16.35
CA HIS A 70 -22.07 -6.40 17.41
C HIS A 70 -20.80 -5.82 16.80
N GLU A 71 -20.18 -4.87 17.49
CA GLU A 71 -18.85 -4.35 17.12
C GLU A 71 -17.86 -5.52 17.01
N GLY A 72 -17.18 -5.62 15.86
CA GLY A 72 -16.22 -6.69 15.61
C GLY A 72 -16.77 -7.92 14.88
N ALA A 73 -18.07 -8.00 14.63
CA ALA A 73 -18.71 -9.17 14.03
C ALA A 73 -18.16 -9.52 12.64
N LEU A 74 -17.89 -8.51 11.80
CA LEU A 74 -17.30 -8.67 10.48
C LEU A 74 -15.79 -8.45 10.53
N SER A 75 -15.32 -7.46 11.30
CA SER A 75 -13.88 -7.15 11.35
C SER A 75 -13.03 -8.27 11.96
N SER A 76 -13.60 -9.10 12.85
CA SER A 76 -12.93 -10.31 13.37
C SER A 76 -12.69 -11.41 12.33
N HIS A 77 -13.42 -11.36 11.20
CA HIS A 77 -13.26 -12.28 10.07
C HIS A 77 -12.30 -11.75 9.02
N LEU A 78 -11.89 -10.49 9.11
CA LEU A 78 -10.85 -9.96 8.25
C LEU A 78 -9.55 -10.70 8.51
N ARG A 79 -8.78 -10.86 7.44
CA ARG A 79 -7.35 -11.11 7.56
C ARG A 79 -6.77 -9.95 8.34
N ARG A 80 -6.36 -10.22 9.58
CA ARG A 80 -5.62 -9.24 10.37
C ARG A 80 -4.43 -8.83 9.49
N ARG A 81 -4.29 -7.53 9.16
CA ARG A 81 -2.97 -6.95 8.81
C ARG A 81 -2.02 -7.58 9.80
N GLY A 82 -0.92 -8.16 9.33
CA GLY A 82 0.02 -8.87 10.16
C GLY A 82 0.42 -8.04 11.37
N ARG A 83 -0.34 -8.17 12.47
CA ARG A 83 0.15 -8.03 13.83
C ARG A 83 0.93 -9.30 14.13
N THR A 84 1.90 -9.56 13.27
CA THR A 84 3.01 -10.42 13.57
C THR A 84 3.89 -9.50 14.40
N GLY A 85 4.01 -9.76 15.71
CA GLY A 85 5.30 -9.48 16.34
C GLY A 85 6.39 -10.07 15.43
N PRO A 86 7.56 -9.43 15.33
CA PRO A 86 8.40 -9.44 14.14
C PRO A 86 8.53 -10.86 13.57
N ALA A 87 7.81 -11.15 12.49
CA ALA A 87 8.47 -11.85 11.42
C ALA A 87 9.50 -10.82 10.91
N PRO A 88 10.79 -11.16 10.82
CA PRO A 88 11.78 -10.24 10.28
C PRO A 88 11.23 -9.74 8.94
N PHE A 89 11.09 -8.42 8.79
CA PHE A 89 10.62 -7.81 7.56
C PHE A 89 11.43 -8.32 6.35
N ASP A 90 12.68 -8.72 6.56
CA ASP A 90 13.56 -9.46 5.63
C ASP A 90 12.88 -10.68 4.98
N ASP A 91 12.10 -11.48 5.72
CA ASP A 91 11.40 -12.66 5.18
C ASP A 91 10.27 -12.24 4.22
N LEU A 92 9.58 -11.14 4.54
CA LEU A 92 8.52 -10.58 3.70
C LEU A 92 9.13 -9.92 2.45
N VAL A 93 10.23 -9.19 2.59
CA VAL A 93 10.96 -8.60 1.46
C VAL A 93 11.50 -9.68 0.54
N GLY A 94 12.07 -10.77 1.09
CA GLY A 94 12.53 -11.91 0.29
C GLY A 94 11.42 -12.55 -0.54
N LEU A 95 10.23 -12.74 0.06
CA LEU A 95 9.05 -13.22 -0.67
C LEU A 95 8.54 -12.20 -1.69
N ALA A 96 8.52 -10.91 -1.35
CA ALA A 96 8.12 -9.84 -2.25
C ALA A 96 9.06 -9.71 -3.46
N ARG A 97 10.37 -9.89 -3.26
CA ARG A 97 11.38 -9.99 -4.33
C ARG A 97 11.08 -11.15 -5.27
N GLN A 98 10.80 -12.33 -4.71
CA GLN A 98 10.45 -13.50 -5.52
C GLN A 98 9.18 -13.26 -6.34
N VAL A 99 8.09 -12.82 -5.70
CA VAL A 99 6.82 -12.53 -6.39
C VAL A 99 6.97 -11.38 -7.39
N GLY A 100 7.78 -10.38 -7.07
CA GLY A 100 8.08 -9.26 -7.95
C GLY A 100 8.74 -9.71 -9.25
N ARG A 101 9.75 -10.60 -9.17
CA ARG A 101 10.38 -11.20 -10.36
C ARG A 101 9.37 -11.95 -11.22
N ASP A 102 8.50 -12.75 -10.61
CA ASP A 102 7.45 -13.49 -11.33
C ASP A 102 6.44 -12.56 -12.04
N ARG A 103 6.31 -11.31 -11.57
CA ARG A 103 5.47 -10.26 -12.17
C ARG A 103 6.22 -9.34 -13.14
N GLY A 104 7.49 -9.62 -13.44
CA GLY A 104 8.31 -8.80 -14.34
C GLY A 104 8.74 -7.45 -13.75
N LEU A 105 8.72 -7.31 -12.42
CA LEU A 105 9.44 -6.23 -11.76
C LEU A 105 10.92 -6.52 -11.87
N VAL A 106 11.67 -5.50 -12.28
CA VAL A 106 13.05 -5.61 -12.79
C VAL A 106 13.93 -4.56 -12.13
N GLY A 107 15.24 -4.71 -12.28
CA GLY A 107 16.23 -3.71 -11.91
C GLY A 107 17.05 -4.02 -10.66
N GLU A 108 16.63 -4.93 -9.76
CA GLU A 108 17.44 -5.28 -8.58
C GLU A 108 18.78 -5.93 -8.93
N ASP A 109 18.83 -6.75 -9.99
CA ASP A 109 20.07 -7.41 -10.45
C ASP A 109 20.82 -6.58 -11.52
N GLU A 110 20.24 -5.46 -11.97
CA GLU A 110 20.81 -4.60 -13.01
C GLU A 110 21.60 -3.42 -12.44
N VAL A 111 21.39 -3.10 -11.16
CA VAL A 111 22.11 -2.05 -10.44
C VAL A 111 22.55 -2.51 -9.07
N ASP A 112 23.77 -2.14 -8.70
CA ASP A 112 24.26 -2.23 -7.33
C ASP A 112 23.93 -0.93 -6.61
N ARG A 113 23.15 -1.01 -5.53
CA ARG A 113 23.01 0.14 -4.64
C ARG A 113 24.27 0.25 -3.80
N ILE A 114 24.90 1.42 -3.78
CA ILE A 114 26.16 1.65 -3.06
C ILE A 114 26.01 2.66 -1.91
N ALA A 115 24.93 3.44 -1.90
CA ALA A 115 24.61 4.35 -0.81
C ALA A 115 23.10 4.44 -0.60
N PHE A 116 22.71 4.64 0.66
CA PHE A 116 21.35 4.83 1.10
C PHE A 116 21.33 5.81 2.27
N ASP A 117 20.60 6.91 2.13
CA ASP A 117 20.33 7.88 3.18
C ASP A 117 18.81 8.03 3.35
N LEU A 118 18.36 8.10 4.60
CA LEU A 118 16.96 8.24 4.96
C LEU A 118 16.82 9.28 6.05
N VAL A 119 16.05 10.33 5.77
CA VAL A 119 15.71 11.39 6.71
C VAL A 119 14.22 11.35 6.99
N VAL A 120 13.86 11.28 8.27
CA VAL A 120 12.46 11.28 8.73
C VAL A 120 12.20 12.57 9.49
N ASP A 121 11.31 13.41 8.95
CA ASP A 121 10.90 14.66 9.56
C ASP A 121 9.71 14.41 10.50
N VAL A 122 9.91 14.59 11.80
CA VAL A 122 8.88 14.37 12.83
C VAL A 122 8.43 15.72 13.42
N GLY A 123 7.13 15.97 13.37
CA GLY A 123 6.49 17.15 13.93
C GLY A 123 6.49 17.19 15.46
N ALA A 124 6.16 18.35 16.04
CA ALA A 124 6.08 18.54 17.49
C ALA A 124 4.98 17.69 18.15
N ASP A 125 3.99 17.25 17.37
CA ASP A 125 2.93 16.31 17.72
C ASP A 125 3.39 14.84 17.71
N ARG A 126 4.68 14.58 17.44
CA ARG A 126 5.30 13.26 17.29
C ARG A 126 4.79 12.46 16.08
N ARG A 127 4.31 13.16 15.05
CA ARG A 127 3.88 12.54 13.80
C ARG A 127 4.93 12.73 12.72
N VAL A 128 5.13 11.70 11.92
CA VAL A 128 5.96 11.78 10.70
C VAL A 128 5.26 12.71 9.72
N SER A 129 5.96 13.75 9.28
CA SER A 129 5.47 14.71 8.29
C SER A 129 6.02 14.44 6.91
N GLN A 130 7.21 13.85 6.82
CA GLN A 130 7.88 13.51 5.57
C GLN A 130 8.96 12.47 5.82
N VAL A 131 9.16 11.61 4.84
CA VAL A 131 10.34 10.74 4.74
C VAL A 131 11.03 11.03 3.42
N ARG A 132 12.29 11.44 3.48
CA ARG A 132 13.16 11.63 2.30
C ARG A 132 14.11 10.46 2.23
N MET A 133 14.24 9.89 1.05
CA MET A 133 15.20 8.84 0.78
C MET A 133 16.07 9.25 -0.40
N THR A 134 17.38 9.17 -0.21
CA THR A 134 18.38 9.38 -1.25
C THR A 134 19.17 8.10 -1.42
N GLN A 135 19.30 7.63 -2.66
CA GLN A 135 19.99 6.39 -2.98
C GLN A 135 21.00 6.64 -4.09
N VAL A 136 22.12 5.91 -4.06
CA VAL A 136 23.07 5.90 -5.18
C VAL A 136 23.17 4.50 -5.72
N PHE A 137 22.92 4.37 -7.02
CA PHE A 137 23.00 3.12 -7.77
C PHE A 137 24.15 3.18 -8.76
N VAL A 138 24.81 2.05 -8.98
CA VAL A 138 25.81 1.83 -10.04
C VAL A 138 25.28 0.74 -10.95
N ALA A 139 25.29 0.97 -12.26
CA ALA A 139 24.80 -0.02 -13.20
C ALA A 139 25.74 -1.25 -13.26
N ALA A 140 25.17 -2.43 -13.02
CA ALA A 140 25.83 -3.73 -13.17
C ALA A 140 25.73 -4.28 -14.60
N VAL A 141 24.86 -3.69 -15.42
CA VAL A 141 24.67 -3.99 -16.85
C VAL A 141 24.60 -2.72 -17.68
N ASP A 142 24.87 -2.83 -18.98
CA ASP A 142 24.69 -1.71 -19.91
C ASP A 142 23.20 -1.50 -20.22
N GLY A 143 22.75 -0.24 -20.16
CA GLY A 143 21.35 0.14 -20.41
C GLY A 143 20.41 0.01 -19.22
N ALA A 144 20.93 -0.14 -18.00
CA ALA A 144 20.11 -0.20 -16.78
C ALA A 144 19.22 1.06 -16.68
N ALA A 145 17.91 0.88 -16.67
CA ALA A 145 16.95 1.97 -16.84
C ALA A 145 16.14 2.31 -15.58
N GLY A 146 16.27 1.51 -14.52
CA GLY A 146 15.52 1.73 -13.29
C GLY A 146 15.73 0.62 -12.27
N VAL A 147 15.03 0.75 -11.15
CA VAL A 147 15.07 -0.19 -10.03
C VAL A 147 13.70 -0.28 -9.36
N THR A 148 13.40 -1.44 -8.80
CA THR A 148 12.19 -1.66 -8.02
C THR A 148 12.46 -1.38 -6.54
N MET A 149 11.65 -0.53 -5.91
CA MET A 149 11.68 -0.26 -4.49
C MET A 149 10.47 -0.89 -3.81
N PHE A 150 10.67 -1.75 -2.81
CA PHE A 150 9.57 -2.22 -1.94
C PHE A 150 9.21 -1.15 -0.90
N VAL A 151 7.91 -0.94 -0.68
CA VAL A 151 7.39 0.08 0.23
C VAL A 151 6.22 -0.49 1.03
N ALA A 152 5.89 0.17 2.13
CA ALA A 152 4.72 -0.17 2.92
C ALA A 152 3.42 -0.06 2.10
N PRO A 153 2.38 -0.84 2.43
CA PRO A 153 1.10 -0.76 1.76
C PRO A 153 0.45 0.62 1.92
N GLY A 154 -0.24 1.10 0.88
CA GLY A 154 -0.92 2.40 0.92
C GLY A 154 -0.05 3.58 0.50
N VAL A 155 1.20 3.32 0.11
CA VAL A 155 2.00 4.24 -0.68
C VAL A 155 1.48 4.27 -2.12
N GLY A 156 1.35 5.46 -2.70
CA GLY A 156 0.97 5.66 -4.10
C GLY A 156 1.50 6.99 -4.64
N THR A 157 1.32 7.27 -5.94
CA THR A 157 1.86 8.49 -6.59
C THR A 157 0.94 9.72 -6.51
N GLY A 158 -0.26 9.57 -5.94
CA GLY A 158 -1.21 10.67 -5.74
C GLY A 158 -1.99 11.10 -6.99
N THR A 159 -1.96 10.36 -8.10
CA THR A 159 -2.86 10.59 -9.25
C THR A 159 -4.14 9.79 -9.10
N THR A 160 -5.23 10.50 -8.87
CA THR A 160 -6.61 10.00 -8.76
C THR A 160 -7.50 10.79 -9.71
N GLU A 161 -7.28 10.68 -11.02
CA GLU A 161 -8.27 11.10 -12.02
C GLU A 161 -8.44 10.03 -13.10
N PHE A 162 -9.46 9.21 -12.93
CA PHE A 162 -10.11 8.48 -14.02
C PHE A 162 -11.63 8.63 -13.83
N GLU A 163 -12.28 9.30 -14.78
CA GLU A 163 -13.75 9.35 -14.91
C GLU A 163 -14.56 9.81 -13.68
N GLY A 164 -14.10 10.83 -12.94
CA GLY A 164 -14.92 11.49 -11.91
C GLY A 164 -15.28 10.61 -10.70
N LEU A 165 -14.62 9.46 -10.54
CA LEU A 165 -14.53 8.74 -9.27
C LEU A 165 -13.21 9.13 -8.59
N THR A 166 -13.29 9.67 -7.38
CA THR A 166 -12.17 9.63 -6.44
C THR A 166 -11.92 8.17 -6.08
N ASP A 167 -10.98 7.55 -6.79
CA ASP A 167 -10.39 6.27 -6.39
C ASP A 167 -9.73 6.45 -5.00
N PHE A 168 -9.67 5.39 -4.19
CA PHE A 168 -9.22 5.50 -2.79
C PHE A 168 -7.79 6.04 -2.74
N ALA A 169 -7.64 7.29 -2.32
CA ALA A 169 -6.38 8.01 -2.29
C ALA A 169 -5.35 7.25 -1.43
N ALA A 170 -4.12 7.15 -1.92
CA ALA A 170 -3.00 6.60 -1.17
C ALA A 170 -2.91 7.25 0.23
N ASP A 171 -2.72 6.46 1.29
CA ASP A 171 -2.55 7.01 2.65
C ASP A 171 -1.19 7.71 2.80
N THR A 172 -0.25 7.41 1.90
CA THR A 172 1.05 8.07 1.75
C THR A 172 1.33 8.34 0.28
N VAL A 173 1.73 9.57 -0.05
CA VAL A 173 2.12 9.92 -1.42
C VAL A 173 3.63 9.89 -1.58
N MET A 174 4.10 9.09 -2.53
CA MET A 174 5.48 9.03 -2.99
C MET A 174 5.68 9.92 -4.21
N ARG A 175 6.74 10.73 -4.19
CA ARG A 175 7.12 11.62 -5.31
C ARG A 175 8.61 11.49 -5.58
N ALA A 176 8.96 11.45 -6.85
CA ALA A 176 10.34 11.67 -7.26
C ALA A 176 10.72 13.14 -7.06
N VAL A 177 11.95 13.36 -6.61
CA VAL A 177 12.55 14.68 -6.46
C VAL A 177 13.71 14.87 -7.44
N ALA A 178 14.57 13.86 -7.60
CA ALA A 178 15.72 13.94 -8.49
C ALA A 178 16.16 12.57 -9.01
N GLY A 179 16.72 12.55 -10.22
CA GLY A 179 17.40 11.38 -10.80
C GLY A 179 16.50 10.23 -11.23
N CYS A 180 15.18 10.35 -11.03
CA CYS A 180 14.21 9.34 -11.41
C CYS A 180 12.80 9.90 -11.60
N SER A 181 11.93 9.09 -12.21
CA SER A 181 10.47 9.14 -12.10
C SER A 181 9.94 7.96 -11.28
N VAL A 182 8.73 8.10 -10.73
CA VAL A 182 7.97 6.99 -10.13
C VAL A 182 6.86 6.60 -11.09
N ASP A 183 6.99 5.45 -11.74
CA ASP A 183 6.10 5.04 -12.84
C ASP A 183 4.80 4.38 -12.34
N GLY A 184 4.73 4.09 -11.04
CA GLY A 184 3.56 3.52 -10.38
C GLY A 184 3.94 2.73 -9.13
N VAL A 185 2.94 2.44 -8.31
CA VAL A 185 3.07 1.58 -7.14
C VAL A 185 2.05 0.44 -7.26
N VAL A 186 2.53 -0.79 -7.11
CA VAL A 186 1.71 -2.00 -7.23
C VAL A 186 1.76 -2.82 -5.95
N ASP A 187 0.63 -3.36 -5.52
CA ASP A 187 0.57 -4.27 -4.38
C ASP A 187 1.17 -5.63 -4.77
N ILE A 188 2.19 -6.10 -4.03
CA ILE A 188 2.91 -7.35 -4.36
C ILE A 188 2.34 -8.51 -3.56
N ILE A 189 2.46 -8.40 -2.25
CA ILE A 189 1.93 -9.33 -1.26
C ILE A 189 1.27 -8.53 -0.15
N ASP A 190 0.50 -9.21 0.69
CA ASP A 190 -0.10 -8.59 1.86
C ASP A 190 1.01 -8.00 2.76
N GLY A 191 0.96 -6.68 3.00
CA GLY A 191 1.97 -5.96 3.77
C GLY A 191 3.16 -5.41 2.99
N ILE A 192 3.27 -5.62 1.65
CA ILE A 192 4.33 -5.01 0.82
C ILE A 192 3.79 -4.60 -0.55
N SER A 193 4.00 -3.34 -0.90
CA SER A 193 3.84 -2.80 -2.25
C SER A 193 5.22 -2.56 -2.89
N ALA A 194 5.27 -2.33 -4.20
CA ALA A 194 6.50 -2.00 -4.90
C ALA A 194 6.29 -0.80 -5.81
N ALA A 195 7.19 0.17 -5.71
CA ALA A 195 7.31 1.33 -6.57
C ALA A 195 8.39 1.07 -7.63
N ARG A 196 8.07 1.31 -8.91
CA ARG A 196 9.07 1.29 -9.96
C ARG A 196 9.70 2.68 -10.09
N LEU A 197 10.99 2.77 -9.84
CA LEU A 197 11.78 3.96 -10.12
C LEU A 197 12.43 3.80 -11.50
N SER A 198 12.15 4.71 -12.41
CA SER A 198 12.86 4.78 -13.69
C SER A 198 13.85 5.92 -13.65
N PHE A 199 15.09 5.67 -14.05
CA PHE A 199 16.10 6.73 -14.11
C PHE A 199 15.79 7.69 -15.25
N ASP A 200 16.26 8.94 -15.14
CA ASP A 200 16.05 9.97 -16.17
C ASP A 200 16.57 9.53 -17.56
N ARG A 201 17.53 8.60 -17.57
CA ARG A 201 18.04 7.91 -18.76
C ARG A 201 18.62 6.54 -18.39
N PRO A 202 18.72 5.62 -19.36
CA PRO A 202 19.53 4.42 -19.20
C PRO A 202 20.98 4.75 -18.86
N LEU A 203 21.56 3.93 -17.98
CA LEU A 203 22.94 4.05 -17.52
C LEU A 203 23.86 3.11 -18.30
N ALA A 204 25.08 3.56 -18.57
CA ALA A 204 26.13 2.67 -19.09
C ALA A 204 26.67 1.76 -17.98
N LEU A 205 27.25 0.61 -18.33
CA LEU A 205 27.90 -0.27 -17.36
C LEU A 205 28.91 0.48 -16.46
N GLY A 206 28.74 0.38 -15.14
CA GLY A 206 29.57 1.06 -14.14
C GLY A 206 29.25 2.55 -13.93
N GLU A 207 28.31 3.11 -14.68
CA GLU A 207 27.83 4.47 -14.46
C GLU A 207 26.93 4.54 -13.21
N SER A 208 27.04 5.64 -12.47
CA SER A 208 26.26 5.87 -11.25
C SER A 208 25.17 6.92 -11.43
N VAL A 209 24.06 6.74 -10.72
CA VAL A 209 22.99 7.74 -10.57
C VAL A 209 22.64 7.90 -9.11
N ALA A 210 22.36 9.14 -8.68
CA ALA A 210 21.72 9.42 -7.41
C ALA A 210 20.23 9.66 -7.65
N THR A 211 19.37 8.94 -6.94
CA THR A 211 17.93 9.17 -6.95
C THR A 211 17.48 9.73 -5.62
N GLU A 212 16.45 10.58 -5.66
CA GLU A 212 15.81 11.10 -4.47
C GLU A 212 14.30 11.01 -4.60
N VAL A 213 13.68 10.45 -3.57
CA VAL A 213 12.23 10.32 -3.46
C VAL A 213 11.78 10.81 -2.08
N VAL A 214 10.60 11.39 -2.04
CA VAL A 214 9.94 11.79 -0.79
C VAL A 214 8.61 11.06 -0.66
N MET A 215 8.30 10.67 0.57
CA MET A 215 7.02 10.10 0.96
C MET A 215 6.39 11.01 2.00
N VAL A 216 5.13 11.37 1.76
CA VAL A 216 4.37 12.29 2.61
C VAL A 216 3.07 11.58 3.03
N PRO A 217 2.85 11.34 4.33
CA PRO A 217 1.58 10.79 4.79
C PRO A 217 0.45 11.78 4.50
N LEU A 218 -0.66 11.26 3.97
CA LEU A 218 -1.89 12.02 3.73
C LEU A 218 -2.90 11.88 4.86
N THR A 219 -2.71 10.88 5.73
CA THR A 219 -3.59 10.61 6.86
C THR A 219 -2.81 10.64 8.17
N ASP A 220 -3.55 10.97 9.21
CA ASP A 220 -3.10 10.91 10.59
C ASP A 220 -2.56 9.51 10.94
N GLU A 221 -3.27 8.45 10.55
CA GLU A 221 -2.86 7.07 10.80
C GLU A 221 -1.50 6.77 10.17
N ALA A 222 -1.31 7.10 8.88
CA ALA A 222 -0.05 6.92 8.17
C ALA A 222 1.10 7.73 8.79
N ALA A 223 0.81 8.93 9.31
CA ALA A 223 1.79 9.78 9.98
C ALA A 223 2.27 9.19 11.32
N THR A 224 1.53 8.25 11.91
CA THR A 224 1.88 7.57 13.17
C THR A 224 2.26 6.10 12.99
N ASP A 225 2.24 5.60 11.75
CA ASP A 225 2.45 4.20 11.45
C ASP A 225 3.89 3.75 11.75
N ALA A 226 4.04 2.57 12.33
CA ALA A 226 5.35 1.95 12.54
C ALA A 226 5.93 1.34 11.25
N GLU A 227 5.11 1.20 10.20
CA GLU A 227 5.51 0.64 8.90
C GLU A 227 6.55 1.49 8.15
N TRP A 228 6.88 2.71 8.61
CA TRP A 228 8.08 3.43 8.15
C TRP A 228 9.39 2.64 8.38
N GLY A 229 9.39 1.67 9.31
CA GLY A 229 10.49 0.72 9.50
C GLY A 229 10.80 -0.09 8.23
N ALA A 230 9.77 -0.46 7.46
CA ALA A 230 9.87 -1.20 6.20
C ALA A 230 10.70 -0.44 5.14
N VAL A 231 10.55 0.89 5.12
CA VAL A 231 11.29 1.79 4.24
C VAL A 231 12.75 1.92 4.70
N ALA A 232 12.97 1.94 6.02
CA ALA A 232 14.28 2.11 6.64
C ALA A 232 15.14 0.84 6.68
N GLU A 233 14.53 -0.33 6.51
CA GLU A 233 15.20 -1.64 6.54
C GLU A 233 15.68 -2.10 5.16
N GLN A 234 15.35 -1.38 4.08
CA GLN A 234 16.06 -1.51 2.80
C GLN A 234 17.50 -0.97 2.87
N ARG A 235 18.28 -1.28 3.89
CA ARG A 235 19.69 -0.90 3.95
C ARG A 235 20.52 -1.77 3.01
N LEU A 236 21.74 -1.33 2.75
CA LEU A 236 22.75 -2.12 2.05
C LEU A 236 22.97 -3.40 2.86
N GLU A 237 22.68 -4.57 2.27
CA GLU A 237 23.16 -5.86 2.77
C GLU A 237 24.60 -6.09 2.29
#